data_AF-A0A4V6YT25-F1
#
_entry.id   AF-A0A4V6YT25-F1
#
_cell.length_a   1.000
_cell.length_b   1.000
_cell.length_c   1.000
_cell.angle_alpha   90.00
_cell.angle_beta   90.00
_cell.angle_gamma   90.00
#
_symmetry.space_group_name_H-M   'P 1'
#
loop_
_entity.id
_entity.type
_entity.pdbx_description
1 polymer ?
#
loop_
_entity_poly.entity_id
_entity_poly.type
_entity_poly.pdbx_seq_one_letter_code
_entity_poly.pdbx_strand_id
1 'polypeptide(L)'
;MAKRERTAKVLQEELSRRIHRIDEIAEDGARLQVPLPQAHARDARGRNWDIKRIDRATGYERAIRAVIDGLRDEFDLAESTGGTGRPAPANPFD
;
A
#
# COMPACT_ATOMS: atom_id res chain seq x y z
N MET A 1 5.26 -13.50 14.29
CA MET A 1 4.23 -12.50 14.63
C MET A 1 3.01 -12.79 13.78
N ALA A 2 1.79 -12.84 14.33
CA ALA A 2 0.58 -12.96 13.53
C ALA A 2 0.41 -11.67 12.72
N LYS A 3 0.42 -11.76 11.38
CA LYS A 3 0.22 -10.61 10.51
C LYS A 3 -1.17 -10.03 10.76
N ARG A 4 -1.24 -8.71 10.94
CA ARG A 4 -2.52 -8.02 11.20
C ARG A 4 -3.11 -7.58 9.86
N GLU A 5 -4.34 -7.98 9.59
CA GLU A 5 -5.04 -7.59 8.37
C GLU A 5 -5.56 -6.15 8.51
N ARG A 6 -5.27 -5.27 7.55
CA ARG A 6 -5.75 -3.88 7.52
C ARG A 6 -6.26 -3.46 6.16
N THR A 7 -7.30 -2.62 6.14
CA THR A 7 -7.87 -2.06 4.92
C THR A 7 -6.88 -1.11 4.23
N ALA A 8 -7.02 -0.92 2.92
CA ALA A 8 -6.12 -0.07 2.12
C ALA A 8 -5.97 1.33 2.71
N LYS A 9 -7.08 1.93 3.15
CA LYS A 9 -7.11 3.26 3.76
C LYS A 9 -6.32 3.32 5.07
N VAL A 10 -6.46 2.32 5.94
CA VAL A 10 -5.73 2.27 7.21
C VAL A 10 -4.23 2.09 6.97
N LEU A 11 -3.85 1.25 6.02
CA LEU A 11 -2.44 1.10 5.61
C LEU A 11 -1.89 2.41 5.03
N GLN A 12 -2.66 3.10 4.19
CA GLN A 12 -2.28 4.40 3.65
C GLN A 12 -2.05 5.44 4.76
N GLU A 13 -2.96 5.54 5.72
CA GLU A 13 -2.85 6.48 6.84
C GLU A 13 -1.63 6.20 7.72
N GLU A 14 -1.35 4.92 8.01
CA GLU A 14 -0.14 4.53 8.77
C GLU A 14 1.14 4.76 8.00
N LEU A 15 1.13 4.46 6.70
CA LEU A 15 2.27 4.66 5.83
C LEU A 15 2.58 6.16 5.75
N SER A 16 1.55 7.00 5.57
CA SER A 16 1.67 8.46 5.67
C SER A 16 2.23 8.88 7.04
N ARG A 17 1.66 8.40 8.14
CA ARG A 17 2.09 8.78 9.48
C ARG A 17 3.53 8.36 9.79
N ARG A 18 3.98 7.16 9.38
CA ARG A 18 5.36 6.69 9.56
C ARG A 18 6.33 7.45 8.67
N ILE A 19 5.95 7.71 7.41
CA ILE A 19 6.78 8.47 6.46
C ILE A 19 6.98 9.91 6.96
N HIS A 20 5.92 10.59 7.40
CA HIS A 20 6.01 11.95 7.95
C HIS A 20 6.71 12.01 9.31
N ARG A 21 6.95 10.85 9.95
CA ARG A 21 7.77 10.73 11.17
C ARG A 21 9.25 10.51 10.90
N ILE A 22 9.65 10.25 9.65
CA ILE A 22 11.06 10.16 9.29
C ILE A 22 11.67 11.53 9.53
N ASP A 23 12.75 11.59 10.29
CA ASP A 23 13.43 12.82 10.69
C ASP A 23 13.71 13.70 9.46
N GLU A 24 14.29 13.13 8.40
CA GLU A 24 14.57 13.82 7.13
C GLU A 24 13.34 14.49 6.51
N ILE A 25 12.16 13.86 6.59
CA ILE A 25 10.91 14.38 6.01
C ILE A 25 10.23 15.37 6.97
N ALA A 26 10.33 15.12 8.27
CA ALA A 26 9.79 15.97 9.32
C ALA A 26 10.56 17.30 9.40
N GLU A 27 11.89 17.25 9.28
CA GLU A 27 12.78 18.40 9.23
C GLU A 27 12.57 19.22 7.95
N ASP A 28 12.41 18.56 6.80
CA ASP A 28 12.11 19.22 5.52
C ASP A 28 10.65 19.73 5.42
N GLY A 29 9.76 19.24 6.28
CA GLY A 29 8.32 19.52 6.22
C GLY A 29 7.66 18.96 4.95
N ALA A 30 8.27 17.97 4.31
CA ALA A 30 7.81 17.41 3.05
C ALA A 30 6.48 16.68 3.20
N ARG A 31 5.43 17.23 2.59
CA ARG A 31 4.13 16.57 2.50
C ARG A 31 4.11 15.56 1.37
N LEU A 32 4.60 14.36 1.67
CA LEU A 32 4.58 13.23 0.75
C LEU A 32 3.16 12.70 0.58
N GLN A 33 2.73 12.57 -0.67
CA GLN A 33 1.43 12.02 -1.00
C GLN A 33 1.54 10.51 -1.18
N VAL A 34 1.14 9.80 -0.13
CA VAL A 34 1.13 8.33 -0.13
C VAL A 34 -0.08 7.83 -0.92
N PRO A 35 0.11 7.07 -2.01
CA PRO A 35 -1.00 6.50 -2.77
C PRO A 35 -1.65 5.35 -1.99
N LEU A 36 -2.91 5.02 -2.34
CA LEU A 36 -3.56 3.85 -1.74
C LEU A 36 -2.79 2.57 -2.10
N PRO A 37 -2.51 1.69 -1.13
CA PRO A 37 -2.03 0.35 -1.40
C PRO A 37 -3.08 -0.43 -2.18
N GLN A 38 -2.63 -1.09 -3.23
CA GLN A 38 -3.46 -1.83 -4.16
C GLN A 38 -3.21 -3.33 -3.94
N ALA A 39 -4.30 -4.10 -3.94
CA ALA A 39 -4.20 -5.54 -3.82
C ALA A 39 -3.33 -6.10 -4.94
N HIS A 40 -2.35 -6.93 -4.57
CA HIS A 40 -1.44 -7.56 -5.49
C HIS A 40 -1.44 -9.08 -5.26
N ALA A 41 -1.09 -9.85 -6.29
CA ALA A 41 -0.90 -11.28 -6.15
C ALA A 41 0.12 -11.55 -5.03
N ARG A 42 -0.16 -12.55 -4.19
CA ARG A 42 0.74 -12.88 -3.07
C ARG A 42 2.13 -13.22 -3.62
N ASP A 43 3.11 -12.41 -3.27
CA ASP A 43 4.52 -12.69 -3.59
C ASP A 43 5.01 -13.96 -2.89
N ALA A 44 6.20 -14.46 -3.27
CA ALA A 44 6.90 -15.55 -2.56
C ALA A 44 7.13 -15.28 -1.06
N ARG A 45 7.02 -14.02 -0.61
CA ARG A 45 7.07 -13.59 0.79
C ARG A 45 5.70 -13.56 1.49
N GLY A 46 4.63 -13.95 0.79
CA GLY A 46 3.26 -13.89 1.28
C GLY A 46 2.76 -12.46 1.53
N ARG A 47 3.13 -11.51 0.66
CA ARG A 47 2.67 -10.11 0.72
C ARG A 47 1.58 -9.92 -0.33
N ASN A 48 0.40 -9.45 0.05
CA ASN A 48 -0.78 -9.36 -0.82
C ASN A 48 -1.13 -7.94 -1.31
N TRP A 49 -0.20 -6.99 -1.17
CA TRP A 49 -0.40 -5.61 -1.62
C TRP A 49 0.91 -4.95 -2.04
N ASP A 50 0.78 -3.94 -2.88
CA ASP A 50 1.85 -3.09 -3.37
C ASP A 50 1.36 -1.64 -3.48
N ILE A 51 2.27 -0.67 -3.59
CA ILE A 51 1.90 0.76 -3.76
C ILE A 51 2.57 1.30 -5.01
N LYS A 52 1.91 2.22 -5.70
CA LYS A 52 2.58 2.99 -6.75
C LYS A 52 3.66 3.90 -6.13
N ARG A 53 4.57 4.38 -6.99
CA ARG A 53 5.59 5.36 -6.64
C ARG A 53 4.95 6.52 -5.87
N ILE A 54 5.53 6.86 -4.71
CA ILE A 54 5.11 8.03 -3.93
C ILE A 54 5.58 9.28 -4.66
N ASP A 55 4.65 10.19 -4.92
CA ASP A 55 4.95 11.48 -5.53
C ASP A 55 5.76 12.32 -4.55
N ARG A 56 6.81 13.00 -5.06
CA ARG A 56 7.81 13.74 -4.25
C ARG A 56 8.66 12.90 -3.30
N ALA A 57 8.70 11.58 -3.45
CA ALA A 57 9.61 10.71 -2.69
C ALA A 57 11.09 10.88 -3.05
N THR A 58 11.41 11.62 -4.12
CA THR A 58 12.77 11.85 -4.61
C THR A 58 13.65 12.42 -3.49
N GLY A 59 14.71 11.70 -3.12
CA GLY A 59 15.58 12.02 -1.99
C GLY A 59 15.34 11.16 -0.75
N TYR A 60 14.09 10.73 -0.51
CA TYR A 60 13.68 9.94 0.66
C TYR A 60 13.31 8.48 0.33
N GLU A 61 13.54 8.05 -0.92
CA GLU A 61 13.12 6.74 -1.44
C GLU A 61 13.59 5.56 -0.58
N ARG A 62 14.82 5.63 -0.02
CA ARG A 62 15.35 4.58 0.85
C ARG A 62 14.59 4.48 2.18
N ALA A 63 14.38 5.61 2.84
CA ALA A 63 13.69 5.66 4.13
C ALA A 63 12.22 5.25 3.96
N ILE A 64 11.55 5.78 2.93
CA ILE A 64 10.20 5.39 2.54
C ILE A 64 10.11 3.88 2.26
N ARG A 65 11.04 3.33 1.48
CA ARG A 65 11.05 1.89 1.16
C ARG A 65 11.22 1.02 2.40
N ALA A 66 12.03 1.42 3.37
CA ALA A 66 12.17 0.71 4.64
C ALA A 66 10.85 0.69 5.43
N VAL A 67 10.13 1.81 5.49
CA VAL A 67 8.81 1.89 6.13
C VAL A 67 7.79 0.99 5.43
N ILE A 68 7.76 1.02 4.09
CA ILE A 68 6.85 0.18 3.28
C ILE A 68 7.16 -1.30 3.52
N ASP A 69 8.43 -1.70 3.45
CA ASP A 69 8.82 -3.11 3.60
C ASP A 69 8.47 -3.63 5.00
N GLY A 70 8.69 -2.85 6.05
CA GLY A 70 8.26 -3.17 7.40
C GLY A 70 6.74 -3.36 7.50
N LEU A 71 5.96 -2.44 6.92
CA LEU A 71 4.49 -2.57 6.91
C LEU A 71 4.02 -3.79 6.11
N ARG A 72 4.69 -4.15 5.02
CA ARG A 72 4.34 -5.34 4.21
C ARG A 72 4.68 -6.65 4.93
N ASP A 73 5.65 -6.63 5.83
CA ASP A 73 5.99 -7.80 6.66
C ASP A 73 5.02 -7.94 7.85
N GLU A 74 4.66 -6.80 8.46
CA GLU A 74 3.79 -6.74 9.64
C GLU A 74 2.29 -6.87 9.32
N PHE A 75 1.84 -6.34 8.18
CA PHE A 75 0.42 -6.19 7.83
C PHE A 75 0.10 -6.75 6.44
N ASP A 76 -0.99 -7.51 6.37
CA ASP A 76 -1.63 -7.89 5.12
C ASP A 76 -2.79 -6.93 4.80
N LEU A 77 -3.03 -6.72 3.51
CA LEU A 77 -4.19 -5.98 3.05
C LEU A 77 -5.43 -6.86 3.26
N ALA A 78 -6.37 -6.39 4.08
CA ALA A 78 -7.60 -7.10 4.42
C ALA A 78 -8.59 -7.21 3.23
N GLU A 79 -8.32 -6.55 2.10
CA GLU A 79 -9.22 -6.54 0.94
C GLU A 79 -8.59 -7.16 -0.31
N SER A 80 -9.02 -8.40 -0.60
CA SER A 80 -9.45 -8.77 -1.95
C SER A 80 -10.50 -9.89 -1.89
N THR A 81 -11.67 -9.59 -1.33
CA THR A 81 -12.93 -10.19 -1.81
C THR A 81 -13.64 -9.07 -2.57
N GLY A 82 -13.46 -9.02 -3.89
CA GLY A 82 -14.03 -7.96 -4.71
C GLY A 82 -13.41 -7.77 -6.10
N GLY A 83 -12.37 -8.54 -6.43
CA GLY A 83 -11.90 -8.70 -7.81
C GLY A 83 -12.57 -9.87 -8.54
N THR A 84 -13.78 -10.30 -8.16
CA THR A 84 -14.59 -11.09 -9.09
C THR A 84 -15.02 -10.13 -10.17
N GLY A 85 -14.34 -10.22 -11.32
CA GLY A 85 -14.86 -9.69 -12.56
C GLY A 85 -16.33 -10.10 -12.64
N ARG A 86 -17.22 -9.11 -12.58
CA ARG A 86 -18.56 -9.31 -13.09
C ARG A 86 -18.35 -9.69 -14.56
N PRO A 87 -18.67 -10.93 -15.01
CA PRO A 87 -18.76 -11.14 -16.43
C PRO A 87 -19.77 -10.12 -16.95
N ALA A 88 -19.40 -9.37 -17.99
CA ALA A 88 -20.35 -8.55 -18.71
C ALA A 88 -21.61 -9.40 -18.95
N PRO A 89 -22.83 -8.88 -18.75
CA PRO A 89 -24.01 -9.66 -19.08
C PRO A 89 -23.87 -10.09 -20.54
N ALA A 90 -23.90 -11.40 -20.77
CA ALA A 90 -23.91 -11.96 -22.12
C ALA A 90 -25.05 -11.28 -22.87
N ASN A 91 -24.71 -10.69 -24.02
CA ASN A 91 -25.67 -10.03 -24.88
C ASN A 91 -26.74 -11.07 -25.28
N PRO A 92 -28.03 -10.86 -25.00
CA PRO A 92 -29.07 -11.86 -25.26
C PRO A 92 -29.54 -11.88 -26.73
N PHE A 93 -28.66 -11.51 -27.66
CA PHE A 93 -28.95 -11.50 -29.08
C PHE A 93 -27.91 -12.37 -29.81
N ASP A 94 -28.05 -13.69 -29.62
CA ASP A 94 -27.67 -14.73 -30.59
C ASP A 94 -28.95 -15.52 -30.91
#